data_AF-A0A2U1XQG9-F1
#
_entry.id   AF-A0A2U1XQG9-F1
#
_cell.length_a   1.000
_cell.length_b   1.000
_cell.length_c   1.000
_cell.angle_alpha   90.00
_cell.angle_beta   90.00
_cell.angle_gamma   90.00
#
_symmetry.space_group_name_H-M   'P 1'
#
loop_
_entity.id
_entity.type
_entity.pdbx_description
1 polymer ?
#
loop_
_entity_poly.entity_id
_entity_poly.type
_entity_poly.pdbx_seq_one_letter_code
_entity_poly.pdbx_strand_id
1 'polypeptide(L)'
;MALKYELGTESLPRIVATGKGTVAEQILEVAFANGVKVREDADLVEILSATEVDSDIPVEAIAAVAEILAYVYRANGTLPPEPRSEESPEEDKP
;
A
#
# COMPACT_ATOMS: atom_id res chain seq x y z
N MET A 1 -0.70 11.04 3.38
CA MET A 1 -1.19 9.86 4.12
C MET A 1 -0.07 8.83 4.19
N ALA A 2 -0.06 7.96 5.19
CA ALA A 2 0.94 6.89 5.33
C ALA A 2 0.27 5.52 5.28
N LEU A 3 0.86 4.59 4.53
CA LEU A 3 0.37 3.23 4.33
C LEU A 3 1.36 2.24 4.92
N LYS A 4 0.85 1.13 5.46
CA LYS A 4 1.63 -0.03 5.90
C LYS A 4 1.15 -1.26 5.15
N TYR A 5 2.10 -2.08 4.70
CA TYR A 5 1.83 -3.38 4.09
C TYR A 5 2.90 -4.38 4.54
N GLU A 6 2.46 -5.59 4.90
CA GLU A 6 3.32 -6.69 5.34
C GLU A 6 3.37 -7.77 4.26
N LEU A 7 4.54 -7.93 3.66
CA LEU A 7 4.77 -8.90 2.59
C LEU A 7 4.63 -10.34 3.11
N GLY A 8 4.01 -11.21 2.31
CA GLY A 8 3.80 -12.62 2.66
C GLY A 8 2.56 -12.85 3.54
N THR A 9 1.73 -11.83 3.71
CA THR A 9 0.41 -11.94 4.33
C THR A 9 -0.68 -11.76 3.28
N GLU A 10 -1.87 -12.30 3.54
CA GLU A 10 -3.07 -12.06 2.72
C GLU A 10 -3.76 -10.73 3.06
N SER A 11 -3.17 -9.91 3.95
CA SER A 11 -3.76 -8.66 4.40
C SER A 11 -3.62 -7.56 3.36
N LEU A 12 -4.64 -6.71 3.23
CA LEU A 12 -4.55 -5.53 2.37
C LEU A 12 -3.66 -4.45 3.01
N PRO A 13 -3.07 -3.54 2.20
CA PRO A 13 -2.43 -2.35 2.72
C PRO A 13 -3.39 -1.55 3.60
N ARG A 14 -2.86 -1.02 4.71
CA ARG A 14 -3.63 -0.30 5.72
C ARG A 14 -3.17 1.14 5.85
N ILE A 15 -4.12 2.05 6.09
CA ILE A 15 -3.82 3.44 6.43
C ILE A 15 -3.38 3.49 7.89
N VAL A 16 -2.16 3.96 8.14
CA VAL A 16 -1.63 4.07 9.52
C VAL A 16 -1.50 5.52 10.00
N ALA A 17 -1.54 6.48 9.08
CA ALA A 17 -1.60 7.89 9.44
C ALA A 17 -2.24 8.73 8.33
N THR A 18 -2.96 9.77 8.77
CA THR A 18 -3.46 10.84 7.90
C THR A 18 -3.17 12.18 8.56
N GLY A 19 -3.07 13.24 7.76
CA GLY A 19 -2.72 14.57 8.25
C GLY A 19 -2.95 15.64 7.19
N LYS A 20 -3.19 16.86 7.67
CA LYS A 20 -3.31 18.08 6.86
C LYS A 20 -2.55 19.21 7.56
N GLY A 21 -2.12 20.21 6.80
CA GLY A 21 -1.35 21.35 7.33
C GLY A 21 -0.13 20.88 8.12
N THR A 22 0.06 21.43 9.32
CA THR A 22 1.21 21.14 10.18
C THR A 22 1.37 19.65 10.53
N VAL A 23 0.27 18.89 10.63
CA VAL A 23 0.35 17.44 10.86
C VAL A 23 0.93 16.72 9.64
N ALA A 24 0.57 17.15 8.43
CA ALA A 24 1.14 16.58 7.20
C ALA A 24 2.64 16.87 7.10
N GLU A 25 3.06 18.09 7.46
CA GLU A 25 4.48 18.47 7.52
C GLU A 25 5.27 17.56 8.47
N GLN A 26 4.75 17.31 9.67
CA GLN A 26 5.39 16.39 10.63
C GLN A 26 5.47 14.95 10.11
N ILE A 27 4.42 14.46 9.44
CA ILE A 27 4.45 13.12 8.80
C ILE A 27 5.56 13.05 7.75
N LEU A 28 5.70 14.10 6.92
CA LEU A 28 6.75 14.16 5.91
C LEU A 28 8.16 14.20 6.53
N GLU A 29 8.36 15.02 7.56
CA GLU A 29 9.64 15.09 8.29
C GLU A 29 10.05 13.72 8.85
N VAL A 30 9.12 13.03 9.51
CA VAL A 30 9.36 11.68 10.05
C VAL A 30 9.64 10.68 8.93
N ALA A 31 8.89 10.74 7.81
CA ALA A 31 9.11 9.87 6.66
C ALA A 31 10.51 10.04 6.08
N PHE A 32 10.94 11.29 5.85
CA PHE A 32 12.27 11.58 5.31
C PHE A 32 13.39 11.19 6.28
N ALA A 33 13.22 11.45 7.57
CA ALA A 33 14.20 11.07 8.59
C ALA A 33 14.44 9.55 8.67
N ASN A 34 13.43 8.75 8.33
CA ASN A 34 13.49 7.28 8.34
C ASN A 34 13.71 6.67 6.95
N GLY A 35 13.94 7.47 5.91
CA GLY A 35 14.13 6.99 4.54
C GLY A 35 12.87 6.36 3.92
N VAL A 36 11.69 6.66 4.45
CA VAL A 36 10.40 6.22 3.90
C VAL A 36 10.16 6.95 2.59
N LYS A 37 9.82 6.20 1.53
CA LYS A 37 9.53 6.77 0.20
C LYS A 37 8.24 7.58 0.24
N VAL A 38 8.29 8.79 -0.29
CA VAL A 38 7.14 9.69 -0.42
C VAL A 38 6.79 9.86 -1.89
N ARG A 39 5.50 9.82 -2.21
CA ARG A 39 4.94 10.07 -3.54
C ARG A 39 3.83 11.10 -3.42
N GLU A 40 3.81 12.04 -4.35
CA GLU A 40 2.72 13.00 -4.51
C GLU A 40 1.77 12.52 -5.59
N ASP A 41 0.50 12.37 -5.24
CA ASP A 41 -0.55 11.87 -6.13
C ASP A 41 -1.91 12.37 -5.60
N ALA A 42 -2.41 13.46 -6.18
CA ALA A 42 -3.60 14.14 -5.66
C ALA A 42 -4.85 13.27 -5.80
N ASP A 43 -5.01 12.59 -6.94
CA ASP A 43 -6.15 11.74 -7.24
C ASP A 43 -6.20 10.53 -6.28
N LEU A 44 -5.05 9.87 -6.06
CA LEU A 44 -4.98 8.77 -5.11
C LEU A 44 -5.22 9.24 -3.67
N VAL A 45 -4.73 10.43 -3.30
CA VAL A 45 -5.00 11.01 -1.97
C VAL A 45 -6.49 11.27 -1.78
N GLU A 46 -7.21 11.74 -2.79
CA GLU A 46 -8.65 11.96 -2.71
C GLU A 46 -9.39 10.64 -2.42
N ILE A 47 -9.07 9.58 -3.16
CA ILE A 47 -9.64 8.24 -2.98
C ILE A 47 -9.36 7.71 -1.57
N LEU A 48 -8.10 7.76 -1.14
CA LEU A 48 -7.69 7.25 0.18
C LEU A 48 -8.25 8.07 1.34
N SER A 49 -8.50 9.37 1.14
CA SER A 49 -9.01 10.27 2.19
C SER A 49 -10.42 9.92 2.66
N ALA A 50 -11.17 9.10 1.90
CA ALA A 50 -12.48 8.59 2.29
C ALA A 50 -12.41 7.45 3.32
N THR A 51 -11.21 6.99 3.67
CA THR A 51 -10.99 5.82 4.53
C THR A 51 -10.39 6.21 5.88
N GLU A 52 -10.86 5.56 6.95
CA GLU A 52 -10.38 5.82 8.31
C GLU A 52 -8.97 5.28 8.55
N VAL A 53 -8.28 5.84 9.55
CA VAL A 53 -7.02 5.29 10.03
C VAL A 53 -7.27 3.90 10.62
N ASP A 54 -6.27 3.03 10.51
CA ASP A 54 -6.28 1.62 10.88
C ASP A 54 -7.25 0.73 10.07
N SER A 55 -7.82 1.28 9.00
CA SER A 55 -8.62 0.54 8.02
C SER A 55 -7.82 0.18 6.77
N ASP A 56 -8.21 -0.93 6.15
CA ASP A 56 -7.66 -1.37 4.88
C ASP A 56 -8.07 -0.39 3.76
N ILE A 57 -7.24 -0.27 2.73
CA ILE A 57 -7.49 0.63 1.61
C ILE A 57 -8.80 0.28 0.86
N PRO A 58 -9.48 1.28 0.28
CA PRO A 58 -10.69 1.06 -0.50
C PRO A 58 -10.36 0.33 -1.80
N VAL A 59 -11.34 -0.39 -2.37
CA VAL A 59 -11.15 -1.24 -3.56
C VAL A 59 -10.63 -0.44 -4.75
N GLU A 60 -11.10 0.79 -4.88
CA GLU A 60 -10.73 1.77 -5.90
C GLU A 60 -9.24 2.13 -5.85
N ALA A 61 -8.59 2.00 -4.70
CA ALA A 61 -7.16 2.29 -4.52
C ALA A 61 -6.26 1.07 -4.68
N ILE A 62 -6.80 -0.16 -4.71
CA ILE A 62 -5.99 -1.40 -4.67
C ILE A 62 -4.98 -1.43 -5.82
N ALA A 63 -5.42 -1.20 -7.06
CA ALA A 63 -4.54 -1.28 -8.22
C ALA A 63 -3.40 -0.24 -8.16
N ALA A 64 -3.72 1.01 -7.82
CA ALA A 64 -2.75 2.08 -7.72
C ALA A 64 -1.73 1.83 -6.59
N VAL A 65 -2.20 1.39 -5.42
CA VAL A 65 -1.31 1.06 -4.29
C VAL A 65 -0.45 -0.16 -4.62
N ALA A 66 -0.98 -1.18 -5.28
CA ALA A 66 -0.21 -2.35 -5.71
C ALA A 66 0.91 -1.97 -6.69
N GLU A 67 0.65 -1.07 -7.64
CA GLU A 67 1.67 -0.57 -8.56
C GLU A 67 2.81 0.14 -7.81
N ILE A 68 2.46 1.00 -6.85
CA ILE A 68 3.42 1.73 -6.02
C ILE A 68 4.26 0.75 -5.19
N LEU A 69 3.63 -0.22 -4.53
CA LEU A 69 4.33 -1.24 -3.74
C LEU A 69 5.26 -2.07 -4.62
N ALA A 70 4.82 -2.49 -5.80
CA ALA A 70 5.65 -3.22 -6.75
C ALA A 70 6.88 -2.40 -7.18
N TYR A 71 6.71 -1.09 -7.41
CA TYR A 71 7.82 -0.19 -7.68
C TYR A 71 8.80 -0.10 -6.49
N VAL A 72 8.30 0.13 -5.27
CA VAL A 72 9.13 0.24 -4.06
C VAL A 72 9.91 -1.05 -3.80
N TYR A 73 9.26 -2.21 -3.91
CA TYR A 73 9.92 -3.50 -3.70
C TYR A 73 10.94 -3.83 -4.79
N ARG A 74 10.66 -3.52 -6.07
CA ARG A 74 11.66 -3.64 -7.13
C ARG A 74 12.85 -2.72 -6.89
N ALA A 75 12.62 -1.47 -6.50
CA ALA A 75 13.67 -0.51 -6.20
C ALA A 75 14.53 -0.94 -4.99
N ASN A 76 13.93 -1.64 -4.03
CA ASN A 76 14.62 -2.18 -2.86
C ASN A 76 15.28 -3.55 -3.14
N GLY A 77 15.02 -4.18 -4.28
CA GLY A 77 15.49 -5.54 -4.59
C GLY A 77 14.82 -6.64 -3.76
N THR A 78 13.67 -6.36 -3.15
CA THR A 78 12.97 -7.25 -2.21
C THR A 78 11.65 -7.77 -2.76
N LEU A 79 11.39 -7.63 -4.06
CA LEU A 79 10.20 -8.22 -4.66
C LEU A 79 10.32 -9.75 -4.51
N PRO A 80 9.40 -10.42 -3.78
CA PRO A 80 9.43 -11.86 -3.73
C PRO A 80 9.17 -12.41 -5.14
N PRO A 81 9.69 -13.61 -5.47
CA PRO A 81 9.27 -14.27 -6.71
C PRO A 81 7.74 -14.34 -6.73
N GLU A 82 7.14 -14.15 -7.91
CA GLU A 82 5.68 -14.22 -8.05
C GLU A 82 5.17 -15.47 -7.33
N PRO A 83 4.08 -15.36 -6.54
CA PRO A 83 3.47 -16.55 -5.97
C PRO A 83 3.18 -17.46 -7.15
N ARG A 84 3.90 -18.58 -7.19
CA ARG A 84 3.69 -19.65 -8.17
C ARG A 84 2.21 -19.95 -8.04
N SER A 85 1.44 -19.59 -9.08
CA SER A 85 0.01 -19.82 -9.15
C SER A 85 -0.26 -21.20 -8.57
N GLU A 86 -0.78 -21.26 -7.35
CA GLU A 86 -1.34 -22.50 -6.85
C GLU A 86 -2.46 -22.78 -7.83
N GLU A 87 -2.22 -23.76 -8.70
CA GLU A 87 -3.24 -24.40 -9.50
C GLU A 87 -4.36 -24.73 -8.51
N SER A 88 -5.42 -23.92 -8.48
CA SER A 88 -6.68 -24.32 -7.90
C SER A 88 -7.00 -25.66 -8.55
N PRO A 89 -7.09 -26.77 -7.80
CA PRO A 89 -7.46 -28.03 -8.39
C PRO A 89 -8.81 -27.82 -9.06
N GLU A 90 -8.84 -28.00 -10.37
CA GLU A 90 -10.04 -28.11 -11.16
C GLU A 90 -10.89 -29.21 -10.49
N GLU A 91 -11.90 -28.82 -9.73
CA GLU A 91 -12.80 -29.74 -9.05
C GLU A 91 -13.72 -30.35 -10.11
N ASP A 92 -13.16 -31.37 -10.79
CA ASP A 92 -13.84 -32.25 -11.71
C ASP A 92 -14.90 -33.06 -10.95
N LYS A 93 -16.14 -32.56 -11.02
CA LYS A 93 -17.38 -33.32 -11.24
C LYS A 93 -17.89 -34.28 -10.12
N PRO A 94 -19.20 -34.62 -10.12
CA PRO A 94 -19.85 -35.43 -11.18
C PRO A 94 -21.01 -34.78 -11.95
#